data_AF-A0A9P0IDC9-F1
#
_entry.id   AF-A0A9P0IDC9-F1
#
_cell.length_a   1.000
_cell.length_b   1.000
_cell.length_c   1.000
_cell.angle_alpha   90.00
_cell.angle_beta   90.00
_cell.angle_gamma   90.00
#
_symmetry.space_group_name_H-M   'P 1'
#
loop_
_entity.id
_entity.type
_entity.pdbx_description
1 polymer ?
#
loop_
_entity_poly.entity_id
_entity_poly.type
_entity_poly.pdbx_seq_one_letter_code
_entity_poly.pdbx_strand_id
1 'polypeptide(L)'
;MFVKFVALFALMAVASASDLSSFAYSVADPYTGDFKHQIENRVDNNVAGQYSLLESDGTRRTVDYAAGANGFNAVVRKDPALIPYAAPAIAPISYAAPYAYAKFGKFYGSPFPYAHYF
;
A
#
# COMPACT_ATOMS: atom_id res chain seq x y z
N MET A 1 -43.13 -22.04 -46.96
CA MET A 1 -43.24 -21.48 -45.59
C MET A 1 -42.01 -21.91 -44.79
N PHE A 2 -40.87 -21.33 -45.18
CA PHE A 2 -39.59 -21.44 -44.48
C PHE A 2 -39.54 -20.30 -43.44
N VAL A 3 -38.60 -20.36 -42.49
CA VAL A 3 -38.34 -19.33 -41.45
C VAL A 3 -39.22 -19.45 -40.21
N LYS A 4 -39.11 -20.56 -39.48
CA LYS A 4 -39.50 -20.63 -38.06
C LYS A 4 -38.84 -21.83 -37.35
N PHE A 5 -37.52 -21.95 -37.41
CA PHE A 5 -36.81 -22.82 -36.48
C PHE A 5 -35.43 -22.22 -36.16
N VAL A 6 -35.38 -21.65 -34.96
CA VAL A 6 -34.23 -21.73 -34.04
C VAL A 6 -33.06 -20.80 -34.34
N ALA A 7 -33.12 -19.63 -33.68
CA ALA A 7 -31.95 -18.95 -33.17
C ALA A 7 -31.09 -19.95 -32.38
N LEU A 8 -29.88 -20.24 -32.85
CA LEU A 8 -28.94 -21.07 -32.12
C LEU A 8 -27.50 -20.69 -32.47
N PHE A 9 -26.76 -20.39 -31.41
CA PHE A 9 -25.35 -19.98 -31.34
C PHE A 9 -25.01 -18.56 -31.80
N ALA A 10 -25.49 -17.58 -31.01
CA ALA A 10 -24.63 -16.47 -30.65
C ALA A 10 -23.36 -17.06 -29.99
N LEU A 11 -22.26 -17.10 -30.73
CA LEU A 11 -20.94 -17.48 -30.24
C LEU A 11 -20.50 -16.42 -29.22
N MET A 12 -20.89 -16.58 -27.96
CA MET A 12 -20.30 -15.87 -26.84
C MET A 12 -18.84 -16.30 -26.72
N ALA A 13 -17.95 -15.61 -27.40
CA ALA A 13 -16.58 -15.50 -26.93
C ALA A 13 -16.61 -14.63 -25.68
N VAL A 14 -16.89 -15.23 -24.51
CA VAL A 14 -16.59 -14.57 -23.24
C VAL A 14 -15.07 -14.57 -23.13
N ALA A 15 -14.46 -13.45 -23.50
CA ALA A 15 -13.08 -13.18 -23.17
C ALA A 15 -13.04 -12.94 -21.65
N SER A 16 -12.72 -13.97 -20.88
CA SER A 16 -12.40 -13.81 -19.47
C SER A 16 -11.08 -13.02 -19.38
N ALA A 17 -11.16 -11.74 -19.04
CA ALA A 17 -9.98 -10.96 -18.70
C ALA A 17 -9.46 -11.45 -17.35
N SER A 18 -8.20 -11.91 -17.31
CA SER A 18 -7.52 -12.26 -16.06
C SER A 18 -7.31 -11.00 -15.22
N ASP A 19 -7.62 -11.07 -13.92
CA ASP A 19 -7.37 -9.98 -12.98
C ASP A 19 -5.88 -9.99 -12.58
N LEU A 20 -5.06 -9.24 -13.31
CA LEU A 20 -3.62 -9.15 -13.11
C LEU A 20 -3.27 -7.77 -12.55
N SER A 21 -2.65 -7.73 -11.38
CA SER A 21 -2.09 -6.50 -10.84
C SER A 21 -0.77 -6.75 -10.13
N SER A 22 0.08 -5.73 -10.08
CA SER A 22 1.33 -5.78 -9.34
C SER A 22 1.63 -4.41 -8.77
N PHE A 23 2.26 -4.38 -7.59
CA PHE A 23 2.63 -3.16 -6.91
C PHE A 23 3.92 -3.39 -6.12
N ALA A 24 4.76 -2.36 -6.08
CA ALA A 24 5.97 -2.35 -5.29
C ALA A 24 6.27 -0.95 -4.77
N TYR A 25 6.80 -0.87 -3.56
CA TYR A 25 7.41 0.36 -3.05
C TYR A 25 8.54 0.07 -2.07
N SER A 26 9.40 1.06 -1.88
CA SER A 26 10.46 1.01 -0.88
C SER A 26 10.73 2.39 -0.30
N VAL A 27 11.10 2.43 0.97
CA VAL A 27 11.66 3.61 1.63
C VAL A 27 12.99 3.22 2.25
N ALA A 28 14.00 4.07 2.07
CA ALA A 28 15.31 3.95 2.67
C ALA A 28 15.77 5.34 3.11
N ASP A 29 15.30 5.76 4.29
CA ASP A 29 15.60 7.06 4.86
C ASP A 29 16.43 6.92 6.14
N PRO A 30 17.75 7.18 6.09
CA PRO A 30 18.61 7.10 7.26
C PRO A 30 18.37 8.22 8.28
N TYR A 31 17.74 9.33 7.89
CA TYR A 31 17.47 10.44 8.81
C TYR A 31 16.32 10.12 9.75
N THR A 32 15.24 9.53 9.22
CA THR A 32 14.09 9.08 10.03
C THR A 32 14.24 7.66 10.56
N GLY A 33 15.14 6.85 9.99
CA GLY A 33 15.28 5.43 10.29
C GLY A 33 14.22 4.56 9.59
N ASP A 34 13.48 5.10 8.64
CA ASP A 34 12.44 4.38 7.89
C ASP A 34 13.07 3.54 6.76
N PHE A 35 13.20 2.25 7.01
CA PHE A 35 13.63 1.28 6.03
C PHE A 35 12.55 0.22 5.87
N LYS A 36 11.87 0.24 4.73
CA LYS A 36 10.79 -0.70 4.41
C LYS A 36 10.70 -0.99 2.93
N HIS A 37 10.15 -2.16 2.61
CA HIS A 37 9.97 -2.62 1.25
C HIS A 37 8.70 -3.47 1.16
N GLN A 38 7.93 -3.32 0.09
CA GLN A 38 6.76 -4.13 -0.22
C GLN A 38 6.78 -4.51 -1.68
N ILE A 39 6.43 -5.75 -1.98
CA ILE A 39 6.01 -6.22 -3.29
C ILE A 39 4.72 -7.03 -3.16
N GLU A 40 3.82 -6.92 -4.13
CA GLU A 40 2.62 -7.71 -4.23
C GLU A 40 2.28 -7.98 -5.69
N ASN A 41 1.95 -9.23 -6.01
CA ASN A 41 1.43 -9.65 -7.30
C ASN A 41 0.08 -10.35 -7.10
N ARG A 42 -0.87 -10.03 -7.97
CA ARG A 42 -2.20 -10.65 -8.02
C ARG A 42 -2.43 -11.28 -9.37
N VAL A 43 -2.92 -12.51 -9.36
CA VAL A 43 -3.41 -13.23 -10.53
C VAL A 43 -4.75 -13.85 -10.18
N ASP A 44 -5.80 -13.34 -10.81
CA ASP A 44 -7.19 -13.68 -10.52
C ASP A 44 -7.47 -13.51 -9.03
N ASN A 45 -7.92 -14.56 -8.35
CA ASN A 45 -8.21 -14.51 -6.91
C ASN A 45 -7.00 -14.81 -6.01
N ASN A 46 -5.80 -14.97 -6.57
CA ASN A 46 -4.59 -15.25 -5.81
C ASN A 46 -3.73 -14.00 -5.67
N VAL A 47 -3.25 -13.72 -4.47
CA VAL A 47 -2.33 -12.63 -4.15
C VAL A 47 -1.11 -13.22 -3.46
N ALA A 48 0.08 -12.81 -3.84
CA ALA A 48 1.31 -13.19 -3.17
C ALA A 48 2.28 -12.01 -3.11
N GLY A 49 3.04 -11.92 -2.04
CA GLY A 49 3.95 -10.80 -1.88
C GLY A 49 4.86 -10.94 -0.68
N GLN A 50 5.64 -9.89 -0.48
CA GLN A 50 6.54 -9.77 0.66
C GLN A 50 6.52 -8.35 1.18
N TYR A 51 6.58 -8.22 2.51
CA TYR A 51 6.89 -6.97 3.19
C TYR A 51 8.17 -7.13 4.02
N SER A 52 8.94 -6.05 4.15
CA SER A 52 9.96 -5.94 5.20
C SER A 52 9.95 -4.58 5.87
N LEU A 53 10.25 -4.58 7.17
CA LEU A 53 10.34 -3.39 8.03
C LEU A 53 11.55 -3.52 8.95
N LEU A 54 12.35 -2.46 9.01
CA LEU A 54 13.28 -2.26 10.12
C LEU A 54 12.50 -1.84 11.36
N GLU A 55 12.50 -2.70 12.38
CA GLU A 55 11.87 -2.42 13.67
C GLU A 55 12.77 -1.56 14.55
N SER A 56 12.17 -0.95 15.59
CA SER A 56 12.86 -0.07 16.52
C SER A 56 13.93 -0.74 17.38
N ASP A 57 13.90 -2.08 17.44
CA ASP A 57 14.93 -2.88 18.13
C ASP A 57 16.14 -3.20 17.24
N GLY A 58 16.20 -2.64 16.03
CA GLY A 58 17.29 -2.85 15.08
C GLY A 58 17.22 -4.19 14.33
N THR A 59 16.13 -4.93 14.44
CA THR A 59 15.88 -6.12 13.63
C THR A 59 15.06 -5.79 12.39
N ARG A 60 15.18 -6.62 11.36
CA ARG A 60 14.30 -6.59 10.19
C ARG A 60 13.25 -7.69 10.33
N ARG A 61 11.98 -7.29 10.34
CA ARG A 61 10.87 -8.21 10.11
C ARG A 61 10.68 -8.38 8.61
N THR A 62 10.58 -9.61 8.15
CA THR A 62 10.19 -9.97 6.78
C THR A 62 8.98 -10.87 6.83
N VAL A 63 7.95 -10.56 6.05
CA VAL A 63 6.72 -11.36 5.95
C VAL A 63 6.53 -11.74 4.50
N ASP A 64 6.65 -13.03 4.20
CA ASP A 64 6.23 -13.59 2.92
C ASP A 64 4.79 -14.06 3.08
N TYR A 65 3.88 -13.62 2.21
CA TYR A 65 2.46 -13.92 2.33
C TYR A 65 1.85 -14.38 1.01
N ALA A 66 0.81 -15.19 1.13
CA ALA A 66 -0.02 -15.64 0.04
C ALA A 66 -1.49 -15.72 0.49
N ALA A 67 -2.40 -15.26 -0.34
CA ALA A 67 -3.84 -15.34 -0.14
C ALA A 67 -4.49 -15.93 -1.40
N GLY A 68 -5.41 -16.88 -1.23
CA GLY A 68 -6.12 -17.51 -2.34
C GLY A 68 -7.29 -18.36 -1.86
N ALA A 69 -7.65 -19.40 -2.63
CA ALA A 69 -8.77 -20.27 -2.30
C ALA A 69 -8.66 -20.96 -0.92
N ASN A 70 -7.43 -21.23 -0.47
CA ASN A 70 -7.14 -21.84 0.84
C ASN A 70 -7.03 -20.82 1.99
N GLY A 71 -7.46 -19.57 1.76
CA GLY A 71 -7.31 -18.47 2.71
C GLY A 71 -5.93 -17.82 2.68
N PHE A 72 -5.61 -17.11 3.76
CA PHE A 72 -4.36 -16.36 3.91
C PHE A 72 -3.32 -17.16 4.70
N ASN A 73 -2.09 -17.19 4.21
CA ASN A 73 -0.94 -17.80 4.86
C ASN A 73 0.25 -16.82 4.84
N ALA A 74 1.01 -16.79 5.92
CA ALA A 74 2.21 -15.95 6.02
C ALA A 74 3.32 -16.66 6.78
N VAL A 75 4.56 -16.44 6.33
CA VAL A 75 5.79 -16.85 7.01
C VAL A 75 6.50 -15.59 7.46
N VAL A 76 6.69 -15.45 8.77
CA VAL A 76 7.33 -14.29 9.38
C VAL A 76 8.73 -14.66 9.83
N ARG A 77 9.70 -13.84 9.43
CA ARG A 77 11.12 -13.95 9.80
C ARG A 77 11.56 -12.66 10.48
N LYS A 78 12.44 -12.79 11.47
CA LYS A 78 13.00 -11.66 12.22
C LYS A 78 14.51 -11.86 12.32
N ASP A 79 15.26 -11.02 11.61
CA ASP A 79 16.71 -11.14 11.46
C ASP A 79 17.39 -9.84 11.95
N PRO A 80 18.61 -9.88 12.51
CA PRO A 80 19.38 -8.67 12.78
C PRO A 80 19.54 -7.84 11.50
N ALA A 81 19.30 -6.52 11.57
CA ALA A 81 19.49 -5.68 10.40
C ALA A 81 20.97 -5.34 10.21
N LEU A 82 21.53 -5.64 9.03
CA LEU A 82 22.92 -5.30 8.67
C LEU A 82 23.10 -3.83 8.25
N ILE A 83 22.16 -2.96 8.60
CA ILE A 83 22.19 -1.52 8.33
C ILE A 83 22.39 -0.78 9.66
N PRO A 84 23.23 0.28 9.72
CA PRO A 84 23.38 1.08 10.92
C PRO A 84 22.03 1.74 11.26
N TYR A 85 21.34 1.19 12.25
CA TYR A 85 20.12 1.79 12.79
C TYR A 85 20.52 2.79 13.86
N ALA A 86 20.42 4.09 13.54
CA ALA A 86 20.37 5.13 14.55
C ALA A 86 18.91 5.27 14.97
N ALA A 87 18.57 4.93 16.21
CA ALA A 87 17.24 5.21 16.74
C ALA A 87 16.98 6.72 16.61
N PRO A 88 15.91 7.17 15.94
CA PRO A 88 15.64 8.58 15.78
C PRO A 88 15.44 9.20 17.17
N ALA A 89 16.16 10.28 17.46
CA ALA A 89 15.92 11.07 18.66
C ALA A 89 14.52 11.67 18.56
N ILE A 90 13.57 11.17 19.36
CA ILE A 90 12.21 11.71 19.44
C ILE A 90 12.31 13.11 20.05
N ALA A 91 12.36 14.15 19.22
CA ALA A 91 12.10 15.50 19.68
C ALA A 91 10.60 15.62 20.02
N PRO A 92 10.22 16.22 21.17
CA PRO A 92 8.82 16.38 21.52
C PRO A 92 8.11 17.23 20.45
N ILE A 93 7.16 16.62 19.75
CA ILE A 93 6.24 17.32 18.85
C ILE A 93 5.23 18.07 19.72
N SER A 94 5.38 19.40 19.79
CA SER A 94 4.37 20.28 20.40
C SER A 94 3.17 20.38 19.46
N TYR A 95 2.05 19.75 19.83
CA TYR A 95 0.77 20.02 19.18
C TYR A 95 0.27 21.39 19.65
N ALA A 96 0.34 22.40 18.77
CA ALA A 96 -0.46 23.60 18.97
C ALA A 96 -1.93 23.21 18.83
N ALA A 97 -2.71 23.36 19.90
CA ALA A 97 -4.15 23.08 19.87
C ALA A 97 -4.79 23.90 18.74
N PRO A 98 -5.40 23.27 17.73
CA PRO A 98 -6.19 24.02 16.77
C PRO A 98 -7.50 24.45 17.45
N TYR A 99 -8.19 25.44 16.89
CA TYR A 99 -9.53 25.93 17.28
C TYR A 99 -9.68 26.66 18.63
N ALA A 100 -9.22 27.91 18.67
CA ALA A 100 -10.00 28.95 19.32
C ALA A 100 -11.21 29.28 18.41
N TYR A 101 -12.44 29.01 18.87
CA TYR A 101 -13.66 29.34 18.14
C TYR A 101 -13.88 30.86 18.15
N ALA A 102 -13.38 31.56 17.13
CA ALA A 102 -13.69 32.95 16.89
C ALA A 102 -15.00 33.06 16.08
N LYS A 103 -15.95 33.84 16.61
CA LYS A 103 -17.24 34.20 16.00
C LYS A 103 -17.06 34.71 14.56
N PHE A 104 -17.84 34.13 13.66
CA PHE A 104 -18.16 34.50 12.27
C PHE A 104 -17.68 35.87 11.75
N GLY A 105 -16.83 35.84 10.72
CA GLY A 105 -16.55 36.95 9.81
C GLY A 105 -16.00 36.43 8.48
N LYS A 106 -16.69 36.73 7.38
CA LYS A 106 -16.41 36.28 6.01
C LYS A 106 -15.00 36.71 5.56
N PHE A 107 -14.24 35.81 4.92
CA PHE A 107 -13.41 36.13 3.74
C PHE A 107 -13.20 34.86 2.88
N TYR A 108 -13.36 35.04 1.57
CA TYR A 108 -13.21 34.02 0.54
C TYR A 108 -11.74 33.64 0.35
N GLY A 109 -11.49 32.33 0.16
CA GLY A 109 -10.49 31.77 -0.76
C GLY A 109 -9.00 32.02 -0.49
N SER A 110 -8.25 30.96 -0.19
CA SER A 110 -7.18 30.45 -1.08
C SER A 110 -6.62 29.11 -0.56
N PRO A 111 -6.29 28.16 -1.45
CA PRO A 111 -5.68 26.88 -1.08
C PRO A 111 -4.22 27.07 -0.65
N PHE A 112 -3.80 26.31 0.37
CA PHE A 112 -2.45 26.34 0.92
C PHE A 112 -1.40 25.97 -0.14
N PRO A 113 -0.26 26.68 -0.21
CA PRO A 113 0.82 26.35 -1.12
C PRO A 113 1.56 25.09 -0.64
N TYR A 114 1.68 24.10 -1.53
CA TYR A 114 2.66 23.02 -1.39
C TYR A 114 4.05 23.65 -1.53
N ALA A 115 4.83 23.67 -0.44
CA ALA A 115 6.18 24.18 -0.47
C ALA A 115 7.06 23.24 -1.30
N HIS A 116 7.55 23.76 -2.43
CA HIS A 116 8.68 23.23 -3.17
C HIS A 116 9.96 23.40 -2.34
N TYR A 117 10.75 22.34 -2.20
CA TYR A 117 12.20 22.45 -2.04
C TYR A 117 12.88 21.46 -2.99
N PHE A 118 13.94 21.98 -3.60
CA PHE A 118 14.70 21.54 -4.78
C PHE A 118 15.25 20.12 -4.72
#